data_AF-A5N0H6-F1
#
_entry.id   AF-A5N0H6-F1
#
_cell.length_a   1.000
_cell.length_b   1.000
_cell.length_c   1.000
_cell.angle_alpha   90.00
_cell.angle_beta   90.00
_cell.angle_gamma   90.00
#
_symmetry.space_group_name_H-M   'P 1'
#
loop_
_entity.id
_entity.type
_entity.pdbx_description
1 polymer ?
#
loop_
_entity_poly.entity_id
_entity_poly.type
_entity_poly.pdbx_seq_one_letter_code
_entity_poly.pdbx_strand_id
1 'polypeptide(L)'
;MNIFNKITLQSMKKSHTRTIVTVMGVVLSAALITAVTTFGISLLNYMARGAAQKYGGWHVKFEDVDSSFVAKQASNDKVANTATFENIGYAKLEGGKNHNKPYLFIAGFSKKTFNALPLTLLSGRLPKNSGEILVSGSVMTKSGVHLQVGDTLTLAVGNRMKVNKKLGQSDPYTAESETFVPKAERTYTVVGI
;
A
#
# COMPACT_ATOMS: atom_id res chain seq x y z
N MET A 1 -24.39 -5.26 -56.70
CA MET A 1 -25.08 -4.41 -55.70
C MET A 1 -26.57 -4.39 -56.04
N ASN A 2 -27.46 -4.66 -55.08
CA ASN A 2 -28.90 -4.72 -55.32
C ASN A 2 -29.45 -3.37 -55.87
N ILE A 3 -30.47 -3.40 -56.71
CA ILE A 3 -31.03 -2.20 -57.37
C ILE A 3 -31.48 -1.14 -56.33
N PHE A 4 -32.02 -1.61 -55.20
CA PHE A 4 -32.42 -0.79 -54.07
C PHE A 4 -31.24 -0.01 -53.46
N ASN A 5 -30.08 -0.66 -53.28
CA ASN A 5 -28.89 0.00 -52.75
C ASN A 5 -28.40 1.12 -53.70
N LYS A 6 -28.54 0.94 -55.02
CA LYS A 6 -28.14 1.94 -56.02
C LYS A 6 -29.05 3.17 -55.96
N ILE A 7 -30.36 2.97 -55.83
CA ILE A 7 -31.35 4.04 -55.70
C ILE A 7 -31.15 4.79 -54.37
N THR A 8 -30.98 4.07 -53.25
CA THR A 8 -30.73 4.67 -51.93
C THR A 8 -29.44 5.49 -51.90
N LEU A 9 -28.35 5.01 -52.51
CA LEU A 9 -27.09 5.75 -52.56
C LEU A 9 -27.21 7.06 -53.38
N GLN A 10 -27.93 7.04 -54.51
CA GLN A 10 -28.19 8.26 -55.28
C GLN A 10 -29.06 9.26 -54.52
N SER A 11 -30.07 8.78 -53.79
CA SER A 11 -30.91 9.62 -52.94
C SER A 11 -30.11 10.29 -51.82
N MET A 12 -29.27 9.52 -51.10
CA MET A 12 -28.40 10.05 -50.05
C MET A 12 -27.36 11.04 -50.56
N LYS A 13 -26.83 10.83 -51.78
CA LYS A 13 -25.99 11.82 -52.46
C LYS A 13 -26.78 13.09 -52.74
N LYS A 14 -27.97 13.03 -53.33
CA LYS A 14 -28.74 14.25 -53.63
C LYS A 14 -29.09 15.09 -52.39
N SER A 15 -29.28 14.46 -51.22
CA SER A 15 -29.52 15.14 -49.94
C SER A 15 -28.29 15.22 -49.02
N HIS A 16 -27.16 15.74 -49.53
CA HIS A 16 -25.87 15.75 -48.85
C HIS A 16 -25.90 16.24 -47.39
N THR A 17 -26.52 17.40 -47.10
CA THR A 17 -26.55 17.98 -45.75
C THR A 17 -27.26 17.08 -44.73
N ARG A 18 -28.43 16.54 -45.09
CA ARG A 18 -29.21 15.65 -44.20
C ARG A 18 -28.45 14.35 -43.93
N THR A 19 -27.87 13.75 -44.96
CA THR A 19 -27.09 12.51 -44.82
C THR A 19 -25.88 12.70 -43.91
N ILE A 20 -25.13 13.80 -44.07
CA ILE A 20 -23.96 14.11 -43.24
C ILE A 20 -24.36 14.29 -41.76
N VAL A 21 -25.41 15.08 -41.50
CA VAL A 21 -25.88 15.31 -40.12
C VAL A 21 -26.31 14.00 -39.44
N THR A 22 -27.04 13.12 -40.15
CA THR A 22 -27.43 11.81 -39.60
C THR A 22 -26.22 10.92 -39.32
N VAL A 23 -25.26 10.84 -40.25
CA VAL A 23 -24.04 10.05 -40.04
C VAL A 23 -23.24 10.57 -38.86
N MET A 24 -23.08 11.90 -38.75
CA MET A 24 -22.40 12.52 -37.60
C MET A 24 -23.12 12.23 -36.28
N GLY A 25 -24.46 12.26 -36.26
CA GLY A 25 -25.24 11.90 -35.07
C GLY A 25 -25.03 10.45 -34.65
N VAL A 26 -25.03 9.51 -35.61
CA VAL A 26 -24.76 8.08 -35.33
C VAL A 26 -23.32 7.87 -34.84
N VAL A 27 -22.34 8.48 -35.51
CA VAL A 27 -20.92 8.41 -35.11
C VAL A 27 -20.72 8.98 -33.71
N LEU A 28 -21.31 10.15 -33.43
CA LEU A 28 -21.22 10.79 -32.12
C LEU A 28 -21.88 9.94 -31.03
N SER A 29 -23.04 9.36 -31.30
CA SER A 29 -23.73 8.47 -30.35
C SER A 29 -22.87 7.24 -30.03
N ALA A 30 -22.34 6.55 -31.04
CA ALA A 30 -21.46 5.40 -30.85
C ALA A 30 -20.16 5.78 -30.12
N ALA A 31 -19.57 6.92 -30.47
CA ALA A 31 -18.36 7.43 -29.83
C ALA A 31 -18.59 7.75 -28.35
N LEU A 32 -19.71 8.41 -28.00
CA LEU A 32 -20.03 8.76 -26.62
C LEU A 32 -20.24 7.51 -25.75
N ILE A 33 -20.98 6.51 -26.24
CA ILE A 33 -21.20 5.26 -25.50
C ILE A 33 -19.86 4.55 -25.25
N THR A 34 -19.02 4.45 -26.28
CA THR A 34 -17.70 3.82 -26.18
C THR A 34 -16.76 4.60 -25.25
N ALA A 35 -16.77 5.94 -25.33
CA ALA A 35 -15.92 6.79 -24.52
C ALA A 35 -16.29 6.70 -23.04
N VAL A 36 -17.58 6.78 -22.70
CA VAL A 36 -18.05 6.72 -21.30
C VAL A 36 -17.74 5.37 -20.67
N THR A 37 -17.98 4.27 -21.39
CA THR A 37 -17.69 2.91 -20.87
C THR A 37 -16.18 2.70 -20.69
N THR A 38 -15.37 3.08 -21.68
CA THR A 38 -13.90 2.98 -21.61
C THR A 38 -13.34 3.84 -20.47
N PHE A 39 -13.84 5.08 -20.34
CA PHE A 39 -13.44 5.99 -19.26
C PHE A 39 -13.78 5.41 -17.89
N GLY A 40 -15.00 4.88 -17.71
CA GLY A 40 -15.43 4.25 -16.47
C GLY A 40 -14.53 3.07 -16.07
N ILE A 41 -14.24 2.17 -17.00
CA ILE A 41 -13.34 1.02 -16.75
C ILE A 41 -11.92 1.49 -16.44
N SER A 42 -11.41 2.47 -17.20
CA SER A 42 -10.07 3.03 -16.97
C SER A 42 -9.96 3.66 -15.58
N LEU A 43 -10.99 4.41 -15.16
CA LEU A 43 -11.02 5.03 -13.84
C LEU A 43 -11.06 3.99 -12.72
N LEU A 44 -11.91 2.96 -12.84
CA LEU A 44 -11.96 1.86 -11.87
C LEU A 44 -10.61 1.14 -11.77
N ASN A 45 -9.95 0.87 -12.89
CA ASN A 45 -8.63 0.24 -12.91
C ASN A 45 -7.56 1.14 -12.28
N TYR A 46 -7.59 2.45 -12.55
CA TYR A 46 -6.70 3.42 -11.89
C TYR A 46 -6.91 3.42 -10.38
N MET A 47 -8.16 3.46 -9.91
CA MET A 47 -8.48 3.42 -8.48
C MET A 47 -8.02 2.11 -7.83
N ALA A 48 -8.24 0.97 -8.48
CA ALA A 48 -7.80 -0.34 -7.97
C ALA A 48 -6.28 -0.43 -7.86
N ARG A 49 -5.54 0.00 -8.90
CA ARG A 49 -4.08 0.03 -8.89
C ARG A 49 -3.53 1.01 -7.86
N GLY A 50 -4.13 2.20 -7.75
CA GLY A 50 -3.77 3.18 -6.74
C GLY A 50 -4.00 2.67 -5.32
N ALA A 51 -5.11 1.97 -5.07
CA ALA A 51 -5.39 1.31 -3.81
C ALA A 51 -4.35 0.21 -3.51
N ALA A 52 -4.03 -0.65 -4.49
CA ALA A 52 -3.02 -1.70 -4.32
C ALA A 52 -1.62 -1.12 -4.05
N GLN A 53 -1.25 0.00 -4.69
CA GLN A 53 0.01 0.68 -4.45
C GLN A 53 0.05 1.33 -3.06
N LYS A 54 -1.06 1.92 -2.59
CA LYS A 54 -1.12 2.64 -1.32
C LYS A 54 -1.29 1.72 -0.11
N TYR A 55 -2.17 0.73 -0.22
CA TYR A 55 -2.57 -0.14 0.87
C TYR A 55 -1.99 -1.54 0.78
N GLY A 56 -1.38 -1.90 -0.35
CA GLY A 56 -0.90 -3.25 -0.62
C GLY A 56 -1.95 -4.14 -1.29
N GLY A 57 -1.49 -5.26 -1.86
CA GLY A 57 -2.35 -6.26 -2.51
C GLY A 57 -2.87 -7.35 -1.58
N TRP A 58 -2.80 -7.15 -0.25
CA TRP A 58 -3.28 -8.13 0.73
C TRP A 58 -4.73 -7.88 1.14
N HIS A 59 -5.44 -8.96 1.46
CA HIS A 59 -6.85 -8.91 1.81
C HIS A 59 -7.08 -9.14 3.31
N VAL A 60 -6.24 -9.96 3.94
CA VAL A 60 -6.39 -10.35 5.35
C VAL A 60 -5.02 -10.33 6.02
N LYS A 61 -4.98 -9.85 7.26
CA LYS A 61 -3.84 -9.92 8.15
C LYS A 61 -4.27 -10.66 9.41
N PHE A 62 -3.52 -11.68 9.78
CA PHE A 62 -3.64 -12.35 11.07
C PHE A 62 -2.48 -11.93 11.97
N GLU A 63 -2.78 -11.60 13.21
CA GLU A 63 -1.80 -11.24 14.23
C GLU A 63 -1.63 -12.40 15.22
N ASP A 64 -0.45 -12.52 15.83
CA ASP A 64 -0.12 -13.51 16.86
C ASP A 64 -0.48 -14.97 16.48
N VAL A 65 -0.12 -15.38 15.25
CA VAL A 65 -0.33 -16.76 14.75
C VAL A 65 0.93 -17.63 14.89
N ASP A 66 0.71 -18.93 15.07
CA ASP A 66 1.79 -19.93 15.10
C ASP A 66 2.29 -20.30 13.68
N SER A 67 3.46 -20.95 13.63
CA SER A 67 4.09 -21.38 12.37
C SER A 67 3.30 -22.46 11.63
N SER A 68 2.50 -23.27 12.32
CA SER A 68 1.66 -24.30 11.71
C SER A 68 0.50 -23.67 10.94
N PHE A 69 -0.08 -22.58 11.44
CA PHE A 69 -1.10 -21.80 10.74
C PHE A 69 -0.53 -21.19 9.45
N VAL A 70 0.67 -20.62 9.52
CA VAL A 70 1.38 -20.09 8.34
C VAL A 70 1.59 -21.17 7.29
N ALA A 71 2.04 -22.37 7.70
CA ALA A 71 2.26 -23.49 6.80
C ALA A 71 0.96 -23.96 6.12
N LYS A 72 -0.13 -24.09 6.89
CA LYS A 72 -1.46 -24.44 6.37
C LYS A 72 -1.97 -23.42 5.35
N GLN A 73 -1.75 -22.13 5.60
CA GLN A 73 -2.19 -21.09 4.68
C GLN A 73 -1.30 -21.02 3.43
N ALA A 74 -0.01 -21.35 3.55
CA ALA A 74 0.90 -21.42 2.41
C ALA A 74 0.61 -22.60 1.48
N SER A 75 0.04 -23.70 2.00
CA SER A 75 -0.37 -24.88 1.22
C SER A 75 -1.84 -24.84 0.76
N ASN A 76 -2.55 -23.74 0.98
CA ASN A 76 -3.97 -23.62 0.67
C ASN A 76 -4.14 -23.09 -0.76
N ASP A 77 -4.78 -23.89 -1.62
CA ASP A 77 -4.99 -23.55 -3.04
C ASP A 77 -5.83 -22.28 -3.26
N LYS A 78 -6.62 -21.87 -2.25
CA LYS A 78 -7.40 -20.62 -2.31
C LYS A 78 -6.57 -19.36 -2.02
N VAL A 79 -5.29 -19.53 -1.69
CA VAL A 79 -4.41 -18.44 -1.25
C VAL A 79 -3.38 -18.18 -2.32
N ALA A 80 -3.51 -17.05 -3.01
CA ALA A 80 -2.60 -16.70 -4.08
C ALA A 80 -1.16 -16.49 -3.59
N ASN A 81 -0.98 -15.84 -2.43
CA ASN A 81 0.33 -15.53 -1.86
C ASN A 81 0.26 -15.32 -0.35
N THR A 82 1.37 -15.60 0.34
CA THR A 82 1.54 -15.36 1.78
C THR A 82 2.81 -14.56 2.04
N ALA A 83 2.73 -13.62 2.99
CA ALA A 83 3.87 -12.91 3.54
C ALA A 83 3.76 -12.91 5.06
N THR A 84 4.89 -13.04 5.73
CA THR A 84 4.97 -13.03 7.19
C THR A 84 5.94 -11.97 7.66
N PHE A 85 5.74 -11.45 8.85
CA PHE A 85 6.71 -10.59 9.51
C PHE A 85 6.76 -10.90 10.99
N GLU A 86 7.89 -10.59 11.60
CA GLU A 86 8.08 -10.67 13.04
C GLU A 86 7.74 -9.33 13.67
N ASN A 87 6.88 -9.33 14.69
CA ASN A 87 6.64 -8.15 15.52
C ASN A 87 7.71 -8.09 16.62
N ILE A 88 8.77 -7.31 16.37
CA ILE A 88 9.90 -7.14 17.29
C ILE A 88 9.46 -6.30 18.50
N GLY A 89 8.59 -5.31 18.29
CA GLY A 89 7.94 -4.55 19.35
C GLY A 89 7.95 -3.05 19.09
N TYR A 90 8.02 -2.29 20.17
CA TYR A 90 8.00 -0.84 20.15
C TYR A 90 9.25 -0.26 20.81
N ALA A 91 9.68 0.91 20.37
CA ALA A 91 10.72 1.68 21.04
C ALA A 91 10.30 3.13 21.15
N LYS A 92 10.61 3.77 22.27
CA LYS A 92 10.37 5.21 22.42
C LYS A 92 11.35 5.98 21.53
N LEU A 93 10.84 7.00 20.83
CA LEU A 93 11.68 7.89 20.04
C LEU A 93 12.14 9.06 20.91
N GLU A 94 13.41 9.04 21.32
CA GLU A 94 14.01 10.17 22.02
C GLU A 94 14.15 11.37 21.06
N GLY A 95 13.76 12.56 21.54
CA GLY A 95 13.73 13.78 20.73
C GLY A 95 12.52 13.94 19.79
N GLY A 96 11.57 13.00 19.79
CA GLY A 96 10.35 13.09 19.00
C GLY A 96 9.42 14.21 19.47
N LYS A 97 9.15 15.21 18.61
CA LYS A 97 8.23 16.33 18.90
C LYS A 97 6.75 15.93 18.86
N ASN A 98 6.43 14.71 18.42
CA ASN A 98 5.06 14.25 18.24
C ASN A 98 4.55 13.53 19.49
N HIS A 99 3.89 14.28 20.39
CA HIS A 99 3.31 13.74 21.62
C HIS A 99 2.21 12.71 21.38
N ASN A 100 1.57 12.69 20.21
CA ASN A 100 0.49 11.74 19.90
C ASN A 100 1.00 10.37 19.43
N LYS A 101 2.28 10.26 19.03
CA LYS A 101 2.89 9.00 18.57
C LYS A 101 4.35 8.90 19.05
N PRO A 102 4.59 8.67 20.36
CA PRO A 102 5.93 8.66 20.91
C PRO A 102 6.71 7.37 20.64
N TYR A 103 6.05 6.31 20.14
CA TYR A 103 6.65 5.01 19.91
C TYR A 103 6.88 4.72 18.42
N LEU A 104 8.08 4.25 18.09
CA LEU A 104 8.39 3.56 16.85
C LEU A 104 7.91 2.11 16.93
N PHE A 105 7.27 1.64 15.86
CA PHE A 105 6.99 0.22 15.68
C PHE A 105 8.14 -0.42 14.90
N ILE A 106 8.65 -1.53 15.42
CA ILE A 106 9.78 -2.27 14.84
C ILE A 106 9.26 -3.64 14.39
N ALA A 107 9.47 -3.95 13.12
CA ALA A 107 9.12 -5.25 12.54
C ALA A 107 10.29 -5.85 11.76
N GLY A 108 10.46 -7.15 11.89
CA GLY A 108 11.43 -7.94 11.14
C GLY A 108 10.80 -8.48 9.86
N PHE A 109 11.35 -8.10 8.71
CA PHE A 109 10.85 -8.52 7.39
C PHE A 109 11.82 -9.49 6.73
N SER A 110 11.27 -10.54 6.14
CA SER A 110 12.01 -11.43 5.25
C SER A 110 12.12 -10.81 3.85
N LYS A 111 13.04 -11.32 3.01
CA LYS A 111 13.12 -10.93 1.60
C LYS A 111 11.79 -11.12 0.86
N LYS A 112 11.06 -12.19 1.16
CA LYS A 112 9.72 -12.45 0.59
C LYS A 112 8.74 -11.35 0.97
N THR A 113 8.80 -10.88 2.22
CA THR A 113 7.95 -9.82 2.76
C THR A 113 8.26 -8.48 2.12
N PHE A 114 9.54 -8.12 1.98
CA PHE A 114 9.94 -6.89 1.29
C PHE A 114 9.45 -6.85 -0.15
N ASN A 115 9.45 -7.98 -0.86
CA ASN A 115 8.94 -8.06 -2.23
C ASN A 115 7.40 -7.99 -2.32
N ALA A 116 6.69 -8.36 -1.25
CA ALA A 116 5.24 -8.39 -1.22
C ALA A 116 4.62 -7.06 -0.77
N LEU A 117 5.35 -6.28 0.03
CA LEU A 117 4.88 -4.98 0.51
C LEU A 117 5.17 -3.87 -0.52
N PRO A 118 4.26 -2.91 -0.74
CA PRO A 118 4.50 -1.78 -1.62
C PRO A 118 5.42 -0.76 -0.94
N LEU A 119 6.72 -1.07 -0.89
CA LEU A 119 7.74 -0.22 -0.31
C LEU A 119 8.50 0.50 -1.42
N THR A 120 8.59 1.82 -1.30
CA THR A 120 9.43 2.66 -2.16
C THR A 120 10.58 3.19 -1.32
N LEU A 121 11.82 2.83 -1.68
CA LEU A 121 13.00 3.41 -1.07
C LEU A 121 13.18 4.85 -1.60
N LEU A 122 13.28 5.79 -0.67
CA LEU A 122 13.66 7.18 -0.97
C LEU A 122 15.17 7.31 -1.08
N SER A 123 15.91 6.57 -0.25
CA SER A 123 17.37 6.55 -0.26
C SER A 123 17.92 5.24 0.32
N GLY A 124 19.15 4.91 -0.05
CA GLY A 124 19.87 3.74 0.47
C GLY A 124 19.44 2.41 -0.16
N ARG A 125 19.38 1.36 0.66
CA ARG A 125 19.15 -0.01 0.22
C ARG A 125 18.32 -0.80 1.24
N LEU A 126 17.79 -1.96 0.81
CA LEU A 126 17.15 -2.89 1.73
C LEU A 126 18.15 -3.47 2.77
N PRO A 127 17.69 -3.79 4.00
CA PRO A 127 18.46 -4.49 5.01
C PRO A 127 18.91 -5.86 4.53
N LYS A 128 20.15 -6.21 4.86
CA LYS A 128 20.77 -7.52 4.54
C LYS A 128 20.89 -8.42 5.77
N ASN A 129 20.85 -7.85 6.97
CA ASN A 129 20.99 -8.58 8.24
C ASN A 129 20.08 -7.95 9.32
N SER A 130 20.00 -8.60 10.48
CA SER A 130 19.14 -8.20 11.60
C SER A 130 19.62 -6.95 12.36
N GLY A 131 20.84 -6.48 12.11
CA GLY A 131 21.38 -5.23 12.67
C GLY A 131 21.13 -4.02 11.78
N GLU A 132 20.50 -4.18 10.62
CA GLU A 132 20.21 -3.09 9.69
C GLU A 132 18.71 -2.76 9.70
N ILE A 133 18.37 -1.47 9.60
CA ILE A 133 16.98 -1.01 9.66
C ILE A 133 16.65 -0.05 8.51
N LEU A 134 15.40 -0.09 8.05
CA LEU A 134 14.80 0.97 7.24
C LEU A 134 13.97 1.88 8.14
N VAL A 135 14.11 3.17 7.92
CA VAL A 135 13.37 4.18 8.69
C VAL A 135 12.35 4.84 7.78
N SER A 136 11.06 4.73 8.12
CA SER A 136 10.03 5.40 7.34
C SER A 136 10.27 6.91 7.29
N GLY A 137 10.25 7.50 6.08
CA GLY A 137 10.35 8.96 5.93
C GLY A 137 9.27 9.76 6.68
N SER A 138 8.16 9.13 7.05
CA SER A 138 7.14 9.74 7.91
C SER A 138 7.62 10.01 9.34
N VAL A 139 8.55 9.21 9.86
CA VAL A 139 9.16 9.42 11.18
C VAL A 139 9.99 10.70 11.17
N MET A 140 10.79 10.92 10.13
CA MET A 140 11.62 12.13 10.04
C MET A 140 10.79 13.40 9.94
N THR A 141 9.78 13.39 9.06
CA THR A 141 8.93 14.56 8.79
C THR A 141 7.99 14.89 9.94
N LYS A 142 7.44 13.89 10.64
CA LYS A 142 6.43 14.10 11.68
C LYS A 142 7.00 14.18 13.09
N SER A 143 8.10 13.49 13.38
CA SER A 143 8.69 13.48 14.71
C SER A 143 9.81 14.50 14.87
N GLY A 144 10.28 15.12 13.78
CA GLY A 144 11.33 16.15 13.82
C GLY A 144 12.72 15.60 14.15
N VAL A 145 12.91 14.28 14.01
CA VAL A 145 14.21 13.62 14.20
C VAL A 145 14.87 13.48 12.84
N HIS A 146 16.11 13.96 12.72
CA HIS A 146 16.91 13.79 11.51
C HIS A 146 17.71 12.49 11.61
N LEU A 147 17.39 11.54 10.73
CA LEU A 147 18.11 10.28 10.58
C LEU A 147 18.60 10.20 9.14
N GLN A 148 19.86 9.86 8.94
CA GLN A 148 20.48 9.67 7.64
C GLN A 148 20.91 8.23 7.45
N VAL A 149 21.10 7.84 6.19
CA VAL A 149 21.66 6.52 5.86
C VAL A 149 23.11 6.49 6.34
N GLY A 150 23.44 5.49 7.15
CA GLY A 150 24.72 5.34 7.84
C GLY A 150 24.65 5.59 9.36
N ASP A 151 23.59 6.24 9.84
CA ASP A 151 23.45 6.52 11.27
C ASP A 151 23.24 5.24 12.08
N THR A 152 23.68 5.27 13.33
CA THR A 152 23.47 4.19 14.30
C THR A 152 22.43 4.62 15.32
N LEU A 153 21.41 3.79 15.51
CA LEU A 153 20.27 4.04 16.37
C LEU A 153 20.18 2.94 17.43
N THR A 154 20.38 3.32 18.68
CA THR A 154 20.18 2.42 19.83
C THR A 154 18.78 2.61 20.39
N LEU A 155 18.02 1.52 20.45
CA LEU A 155 16.61 1.51 20.84
C LEU A 155 16.39 0.53 21.98
N ALA A 156 15.78 1.01 23.06
CA ALA A 156 15.19 0.15 24.09
C ALA A 156 13.88 -0.44 23.53
N VAL A 157 13.96 -1.66 23.01
CA VAL A 157 12.82 -2.38 22.45
C VAL A 157 12.00 -2.99 23.58
N GLY A 158 10.69 -2.79 23.52
CA GLY A 158 9.76 -3.24 24.54
C GLY A 158 8.33 -3.41 24.01
N ASN A 159 7.40 -3.57 24.94
CA ASN A 159 5.98 -3.70 24.64
C ASN A 159 5.21 -2.48 25.14
N ARG A 160 4.21 -2.06 24.37
CA ARG A 160 3.14 -1.20 24.86
C ARG A 160 2.14 -2.07 25.63
N MET A 161 1.88 -1.72 26.88
CA MET A 161 0.95 -2.44 27.75
C MET A 161 -0.13 -1.47 28.23
N LYS A 162 -1.36 -1.95 28.31
CA LYS A 162 -2.44 -1.28 29.05
C LYS A 162 -2.95 -2.27 30.09
N VAL A 163 -2.70 -1.95 31.36
CA VAL A 163 -2.90 -2.89 32.47
C VAL A 163 -2.12 -4.19 32.17
N ASN A 164 -2.79 -5.28 31.79
CA ASN A 164 -2.19 -6.58 31.46
C ASN A 164 -2.35 -6.99 30.00
N LYS A 165 -2.81 -6.09 29.12
CA LYS A 165 -2.98 -6.38 27.69
C LYS A 165 -1.86 -5.74 26.86
N LYS A 166 -1.22 -6.53 26.01
CA LYS A 166 -0.28 -6.04 24.99
C LYS A 166 -1.06 -5.28 23.92
N LEU A 167 -0.62 -4.07 23.62
CA LEU A 167 -1.20 -3.23 22.58
C LEU A 167 -0.48 -3.41 21.24
N GLY A 168 -1.26 -3.41 20.16
CA GLY A 168 -0.79 -3.53 18.79
C GLY A 168 -0.84 -2.21 18.02
N GLN A 169 -0.64 -2.29 16.71
CA GLN A 169 -0.70 -1.12 15.82
C GLN A 169 -2.13 -0.62 15.58
N SER A 170 -3.15 -1.45 15.83
CA SER A 170 -4.55 -1.07 15.77
C SER A 170 -5.02 -0.29 16.99
N ASP A 171 -4.26 -0.33 18.10
CA ASP A 171 -4.64 0.32 19.34
C ASP A 171 -4.12 1.78 19.36
N PRO A 172 -5.02 2.78 19.47
CA PRO A 172 -4.63 4.18 19.53
C PRO A 172 -3.81 4.46 20.79
N TYR A 173 -2.91 5.45 20.71
CA TYR A 173 -2.10 5.85 21.86
C TYR A 173 -2.93 6.62 22.88
N THR A 174 -2.83 6.22 24.15
CA THR A 174 -3.51 6.84 25.30
C THR A 174 -2.50 7.08 26.44
N ALA A 175 -2.04 8.33 26.56
CA ALA A 175 -0.94 8.71 27.46
C ALA A 175 -1.16 8.35 28.94
N GLU A 176 -2.40 8.43 29.43
CA GLU A 176 -2.72 8.23 30.86
C GLU A 176 -2.88 6.76 31.26
N SER A 177 -3.07 5.85 30.29
CA SER A 177 -3.42 4.44 30.58
C SER A 177 -2.43 3.42 30.03
N GLU A 178 -1.41 3.88 29.30
CA GLU A 178 -0.39 3.02 28.69
C GLU A 178 0.92 3.07 29.44
N THR A 179 1.50 1.89 29.66
CA THR A 179 2.83 1.71 30.23
C THR A 179 3.74 1.06 29.19
N PHE A 180 4.91 1.61 28.98
CA PHE A 180 5.94 1.00 28.16
C PHE A 180 6.81 0.09 29.02
N VAL A 181 6.94 -1.18 28.63
CA VAL A 181 7.78 -2.17 29.33
C VAL A 181 8.98 -2.51 28.44
N PRO A 182 10.17 -1.94 28.70
CA PRO A 182 11.38 -2.27 27.95
C PRO A 182 11.77 -3.72 28.20
N LYS A 183 12.29 -4.40 27.17
CA LYS A 183 12.72 -5.80 27.22
C LYS A 183 14.19 -5.98 26.91
N ALA A 184 14.66 -5.36 25.84
CA ALA A 184 16.03 -5.51 25.38
C ALA A 184 16.47 -4.26 24.64
N GLU A 185 17.72 -3.88 24.83
CA GLU A 185 18.35 -2.83 24.05
C GLU A 185 18.91 -3.43 22.76
N ARG A 186 18.66 -2.78 21.63
CA ARG A 186 19.16 -3.18 20.33
C ARG A 186 19.70 -1.99 19.57
N THR A 187 20.85 -2.17 18.94
CA THR A 187 21.49 -1.16 18.11
C THR A 187 21.34 -1.54 16.65
N TYR A 188 20.88 -0.59 15.84
CA TYR A 188 20.66 -0.77 14.41
C TYR A 188 21.42 0.27 13.60
N THR A 189 21.92 -0.10 12.43
CA THR A 189 22.43 0.82 11.42
C THR A 189 21.34 1.14 10.40
N VAL A 190 21.09 2.42 10.17
CA VAL A 190 20.12 2.90 9.17
C VAL A 190 20.72 2.69 7.79
N VAL A 191 20.11 1.83 6.97
CA VAL A 191 20.61 1.52 5.62
C VAL A 191 19.74 2.08 4.49
N GLY A 192 18.54 2.56 4.83
CA GLY A 192 17.62 3.15 3.87
C GLY A 192 16.43 3.83 4.54
N ILE A 193 15.73 4.63 3.73
CA ILE A 193 14.59 5.47 4.13
C ILE A 193 13.41 5.21 3.20
#